data_AF-A0A5C3NYP6-F1
#
_entry.id   AF-A0A5C3NYP6-F1
#
_cell.length_a   1.000
_cell.length_b   1.000
_cell.length_c   1.000
_cell.angle_alpha   90.00
_cell.angle_beta   90.00
_cell.angle_gamma   90.00
#
_symmetry.space_group_name_H-M   'P 1'
#
loop_
_entity.id
_entity.type
_entity.pdbx_description
1 polymer ?
#
loop_
_entity_poly.entity_id
_entity_poly.type
_entity_poly.pdbx_seq_one_letter_code
_entity_poly.pdbx_strand_id
1 'polypeptide(L)'
;MWLLSTDRAELYSFGSPENVPGGYAILSHVWDKEEQSYQDVRRIQESCAKHGTNPREFVCEKIRRCCELAERHGFAWVWIDTCCIDKTSSAELSEAINSMFRYYALSRICYGYLRDVPNSSCYIDAPEAFVRSVWFMRGWTLQELIAPRFFLFLSQSWSILGSKADFAEVIEAWIYIPATLLRFHNAHTEFSIAQRMSWFGRRETTRLEDEAYCLLGLFDIHMSPLYGEGMNAFRRLQEEIMKQSTDTTLFGWPGSGSSFWHLEEESCLLAPSPSAFSIFQSHRRYLYVPQRIYWLDRVTDNVSC
;
A
#
# COMPACT_ATOMS: atom_id res chain seq x y z
N MET A 1 -9.46 6.17 -12.89
CA MET A 1 -8.74 6.73 -11.72
C MET A 1 -8.90 8.25 -11.70
N TRP A 2 -9.27 8.84 -10.56
CA TRP A 2 -9.27 10.29 -10.38
C TRP A 2 -7.93 10.80 -9.87
N LEU A 3 -7.53 12.00 -10.26
CA LEU A 3 -6.35 12.72 -9.76
C LEU A 3 -6.71 14.18 -9.49
N LEU A 4 -6.01 14.79 -8.53
CA LEU A 4 -6.06 16.22 -8.28
C LEU A 4 -5.04 16.95 -9.15
N SER A 5 -5.44 18.06 -9.75
CA SER A 5 -4.48 19.03 -10.29
C SER A 5 -3.74 19.72 -9.14
N THR A 6 -2.43 19.89 -9.25
CA THR A 6 -1.62 20.45 -8.15
C THR A 6 -1.78 21.97 -7.99
N ASP A 7 -2.10 22.67 -9.09
CA ASP A 7 -2.30 24.11 -9.13
C ASP A 7 -3.62 24.57 -8.50
N ARG A 8 -4.67 23.74 -8.63
CA ARG A 8 -6.04 24.09 -8.22
C ARG A 8 -6.73 23.11 -7.28
N ALA A 9 -6.16 21.93 -7.04
CA ALA A 9 -6.81 20.84 -6.30
C ALA A 9 -8.17 20.43 -6.90
N GLU A 10 -8.25 20.40 -8.24
CA GLU A 10 -9.45 20.00 -8.98
C GLU A 10 -9.38 18.53 -9.41
N LEU A 11 -10.51 17.82 -9.39
CA LEU A 11 -10.56 16.39 -9.71
C LEU A 11 -10.77 16.13 -11.21
N TYR A 12 -9.82 15.40 -11.81
CA TYR A 12 -9.82 14.96 -13.22
C TYR A 12 -9.78 13.43 -13.33
N SER A 13 -10.53 12.86 -14.28
CA SER A 13 -10.55 11.41 -14.50
C SER A 13 -9.60 11.02 -15.62
N PHE A 14 -8.86 9.95 -15.37
CA PHE A 14 -7.99 9.29 -16.34
C PHE A 14 -8.40 7.82 -16.46
N GLY A 15 -8.43 7.33 -17.71
CA GLY A 15 -8.82 5.94 -17.99
C GLY A 15 -7.83 4.90 -17.45
N SER A 16 -6.56 5.27 -17.29
CA SER A 16 -5.55 4.42 -16.64
C SER A 16 -4.40 5.28 -16.08
N PRO A 17 -3.64 4.78 -15.09
CA PRO A 17 -2.47 5.48 -14.56
C PRO A 17 -1.37 5.74 -15.61
N GLU A 18 -1.23 4.89 -16.64
CA GLU A 18 -0.26 5.07 -17.73
C GLU A 18 -0.61 6.24 -18.65
N ASN A 19 -1.90 6.57 -18.76
CA ASN A 19 -2.39 7.64 -19.63
C ASN A 19 -2.24 9.04 -19.00
N VAL A 20 -1.71 9.14 -17.78
CA VAL A 20 -1.54 10.41 -17.08
C VAL A 20 -0.33 11.17 -17.66
N PRO A 21 -0.53 12.33 -18.31
CA PRO A 21 0.57 13.07 -18.94
C PRO A 21 1.60 13.51 -17.90
N GLY A 22 2.88 13.16 -18.11
CA GLY A 22 3.97 13.46 -17.17
C GLY A 22 3.98 12.57 -15.92
N GLY A 23 3.04 11.63 -15.77
CA GLY A 23 2.85 10.85 -14.56
C GLY A 23 2.27 11.68 -13.40
N TYR A 24 2.21 11.07 -12.22
CA TYR A 24 1.63 11.68 -11.03
C TYR A 24 2.46 11.36 -9.79
N ALA A 25 2.34 12.23 -8.79
CA ALA A 25 2.75 11.96 -7.42
C ALA A 25 1.62 11.26 -6.66
N ILE A 26 1.94 10.53 -5.60
CA ILE A 26 0.94 9.87 -4.76
C ILE A 26 1.22 10.15 -3.28
N LEU A 27 0.17 10.33 -2.47
CA LEU A 27 0.27 10.47 -1.03
C LEU A 27 -0.08 9.16 -0.34
N SER A 28 0.80 8.71 0.53
CA SER A 28 0.56 7.66 1.52
C SER A 28 0.47 8.30 2.90
N HIS A 29 -0.62 8.08 3.63
CA HIS A 29 -0.84 8.71 4.92
C HIS A 29 -1.79 7.89 5.81
N VAL A 30 -1.82 8.24 7.09
CA VAL A 30 -2.83 7.74 8.02
C VAL A 30 -3.99 8.72 8.07
N TRP A 31 -5.20 8.19 7.88
CA TRP A 31 -6.42 8.99 7.90
C TRP A 31 -6.56 9.73 9.23
N ASP A 32 -6.93 11.01 9.17
CA ASP A 32 -7.40 11.79 10.30
C ASP A 32 -8.92 12.05 10.24
N LYS A 33 -9.47 12.72 11.25
CA LYS A 33 -10.91 12.95 11.38
C LYS A 33 -11.42 14.06 10.45
N GLU A 34 -10.53 14.87 9.89
CA GLU A 34 -10.86 16.11 9.17
C GLU A 34 -10.53 16.03 7.67
N GLU A 35 -10.25 14.83 7.16
CA GLU A 35 -9.97 14.65 5.75
C GLU A 35 -11.21 14.79 4.88
N GLN A 36 -11.06 15.58 3.82
CA GLN A 36 -12.08 15.78 2.81
C GLN A 36 -12.20 14.55 1.92
N SER A 37 -13.43 14.09 1.71
CA SER A 37 -13.76 13.02 0.77
C SER A 37 -13.77 13.52 -0.68
N TYR A 38 -13.90 12.59 -1.63
CA TYR A 38 -14.15 12.92 -3.05
C TYR A 38 -15.32 13.90 -3.21
N GLN A 39 -16.41 13.69 -2.46
CA GLN A 39 -17.60 14.53 -2.53
C GLN A 39 -17.39 15.92 -1.91
N ASP A 40 -16.55 16.02 -0.88
CA ASP A 40 -16.18 17.31 -0.30
C ASP A 40 -15.40 18.15 -1.32
N VAL A 41 -14.38 17.56 -1.94
CA VAL A 41 -13.56 18.25 -2.94
C VAL A 41 -14.40 18.65 -4.15
N ARG A 42 -15.33 17.80 -4.61
CA ARG A 42 -16.29 18.16 -5.67
C ARG A 42 -17.15 19.36 -5.31
N ARG A 43 -17.72 19.41 -4.11
CA ARG A 43 -18.52 20.56 -3.65
C ARG A 43 -17.69 21.84 -3.62
N ILE A 44 -16.44 21.76 -3.17
CA ILE A 44 -15.53 22.91 -3.16
C ILE A 44 -15.24 23.38 -4.58
N GLN A 45 -14.91 22.46 -5.50
CA GLN A 45 -14.66 22.75 -6.91
C GLN A 45 -15.87 23.44 -7.56
N GLU A 46 -17.09 22.94 -7.33
CA GLU A 46 -18.33 23.54 -7.86
C GLU A 46 -18.61 24.93 -7.30
N SER A 47 -18.37 25.14 -6.00
CA SER A 47 -18.54 26.45 -5.36
C SER A 47 -17.52 27.46 -5.91
N CYS A 48 -16.26 27.07 -6.02
CA CYS A 48 -15.19 27.93 -6.53
C CYS A 48 -15.38 28.28 -8.01
N ALA A 49 -15.91 27.36 -8.82
CA ALA A 49 -16.25 27.64 -10.22
C ALA A 49 -17.29 28.76 -10.36
N LYS A 50 -18.23 28.89 -9.41
CA LYS A 50 -19.24 29.98 -9.39
C LYS A 50 -18.65 31.32 -8.95
N HIS A 51 -17.69 31.31 -8.03
CA HIS A 51 -17.11 32.51 -7.44
C HIS A 51 -15.79 32.96 -8.09
N GLY A 52 -15.23 32.16 -9.00
CA GLY A 52 -13.95 32.44 -9.66
C GLY A 52 -12.74 32.29 -8.73
N THR A 53 -12.86 31.54 -7.64
CA THR A 53 -11.80 31.32 -6.66
C THR A 53 -11.02 30.02 -6.95
N ASN A 54 -9.88 29.82 -6.30
CA ASN A 54 -9.09 28.61 -6.45
C ASN A 54 -9.51 27.56 -5.38
N PRO A 55 -10.00 26.36 -5.75
CA PRO A 55 -10.38 25.32 -4.81
C PRO A 55 -9.25 24.94 -3.82
N ARG A 56 -7.99 25.06 -4.23
CA ARG A 56 -6.79 24.78 -3.41
C ARG A 56 -6.72 25.62 -2.12
N GLU A 57 -7.39 26.77 -2.08
CA GLU A 57 -7.45 27.64 -0.89
C GLU A 57 -8.44 27.15 0.17
N PHE A 58 -9.38 26.26 -0.22
CA PHE A 58 -10.47 25.78 0.63
C PHE A 58 -10.35 24.29 0.99
N VAL A 59 -9.43 23.56 0.34
CA VAL A 59 -9.11 22.19 0.75
C VAL A 59 -8.33 22.17 2.06
N CYS A 60 -8.38 21.04 2.78
CA CYS A 60 -7.67 20.88 4.03
C CYS A 60 -6.14 21.01 3.84
N GLU A 61 -5.42 21.29 4.93
CA GLU A 61 -3.97 21.52 4.86
C GLU A 61 -3.22 20.34 4.21
N LYS A 62 -3.64 19.10 4.48
CA LYS A 62 -2.99 17.91 3.93
C LYS A 62 -3.02 17.88 2.39
N ILE A 63 -4.18 18.11 1.80
CA ILE A 63 -4.34 18.15 0.34
C ILE A 63 -3.53 19.32 -0.21
N ARG A 64 -3.68 20.52 0.37
CA ARG A 64 -2.97 21.72 -0.09
C ARG A 64 -1.46 21.54 -0.08
N ARG A 65 -0.89 21.06 1.04
CA ARG A 65 0.55 20.82 1.19
C ARG A 65 1.07 19.74 0.25
N CYS A 66 0.28 18.70 0.02
CA CYS A 66 0.62 17.65 -0.94
C CYS A 66 0.71 18.22 -2.36
N CYS A 67 -0.29 19.00 -2.77
CA CYS A 67 -0.28 19.71 -4.04
C CYS A 67 0.92 20.65 -4.19
N GLU A 68 1.21 21.48 -3.18
CA GLU A 68 2.37 22.39 -3.17
C GLU A 68 3.71 21.63 -3.30
N LEU A 69 3.85 20.51 -2.61
CA LEU A 69 5.06 19.70 -2.69
C LEU A 69 5.20 19.01 -4.06
N ALA A 70 4.12 18.42 -4.56
CA ALA A 70 4.09 17.78 -5.88
C ALA A 70 4.41 18.79 -7.00
N GLU A 71 3.83 19.99 -6.95
CA GLU A 71 4.10 21.08 -7.88
C GLU A 71 5.58 21.49 -7.86
N ARG A 72 6.18 21.66 -6.67
CA ARG A 72 7.62 21.96 -6.54
C ARG A 72 8.53 20.88 -7.11
N HIS A 73 8.10 19.63 -7.11
CA HIS A 73 8.81 18.52 -7.74
C HIS A 73 8.45 18.32 -9.22
N GLY A 74 7.64 19.21 -9.81
CA GLY A 74 7.33 19.21 -11.24
C GLY A 74 6.15 18.32 -11.64
N PHE A 75 5.34 17.86 -10.70
CA PHE A 75 4.14 17.06 -10.99
C PHE A 75 2.90 17.95 -11.09
N ALA A 76 2.15 17.78 -12.19
CA ALA A 76 0.86 18.44 -12.39
C ALA A 76 -0.30 17.70 -11.68
N TRP A 77 -0.08 16.44 -11.32
CA TRP A 77 -1.12 15.54 -10.82
C TRP A 77 -0.70 14.87 -9.53
N VAL A 78 -1.65 14.76 -8.60
CA VAL A 78 -1.47 14.00 -7.36
C VAL A 78 -2.65 13.08 -7.08
N TRP A 79 -2.36 11.88 -6.60
CA TRP A 79 -3.36 10.93 -6.11
C TRP A 79 -3.35 10.88 -4.58
N ILE A 80 -4.54 10.95 -3.98
CA ILE A 80 -4.75 10.84 -2.52
C ILE A 80 -6.00 9.99 -2.30
N ASP A 81 -5.87 8.85 -1.64
CA ASP A 81 -6.93 7.84 -1.51
C ASP A 81 -8.25 8.37 -0.89
N THR A 82 -8.16 9.38 -0.02
CA THR A 82 -9.34 9.95 0.64
C THR A 82 -10.23 10.76 -0.28
N CYS A 83 -9.65 11.45 -1.27
CA CYS A 83 -10.39 12.32 -2.18
C CYS A 83 -10.33 11.93 -3.66
N CYS A 84 -9.48 10.98 -4.05
CA CYS A 84 -9.36 10.47 -5.42
C CYS A 84 -10.09 9.15 -5.66
N ILE A 85 -10.85 8.67 -4.66
CA ILE A 85 -11.72 7.49 -4.77
C ILE A 85 -13.13 7.91 -4.37
N ASP A 86 -14.10 7.74 -5.26
CA ASP A 86 -15.51 7.84 -4.91
C ASP A 86 -15.97 6.60 -4.15
N LYS A 87 -15.85 6.66 -2.82
CA LYS A 87 -16.26 5.58 -1.90
C LYS A 87 -17.77 5.35 -1.88
N THR A 88 -18.58 6.21 -2.51
CA THR A 88 -20.03 6.01 -2.64
C THR A 88 -20.39 5.09 -3.82
N SER A 89 -19.48 4.95 -4.79
CA SER A 89 -19.61 4.01 -5.90
C SER A 89 -18.94 2.68 -5.52
N SER A 90 -19.73 1.63 -5.31
CA SER A 90 -19.19 0.31 -4.98
C SER A 90 -18.31 -0.27 -6.09
N ALA A 91 -18.64 0.02 -7.35
CA ALA A 91 -17.83 -0.37 -8.50
C ALA A 91 -16.45 0.33 -8.48
N GLU A 92 -16.43 1.65 -8.25
CA GLU A 92 -15.18 2.42 -8.21
C GLU A 92 -14.33 2.03 -6.99
N LEU A 93 -14.96 1.84 -5.82
CA LEU A 93 -14.26 1.37 -4.63
C LEU A 93 -13.62 0.00 -4.84
N SER A 94 -14.36 -0.93 -5.46
CA SER A 94 -13.85 -2.26 -5.79
C SER A 94 -12.66 -2.21 -6.76
N GLU A 95 -12.79 -1.41 -7.82
CA GLU A 95 -11.71 -1.18 -8.79
C GLU A 95 -10.48 -0.57 -8.12
N ALA A 96 -10.67 0.43 -7.25
CA ALA A 96 -9.60 1.10 -6.54
C ALA A 96 -8.88 0.16 -5.56
N ILE A 97 -9.60 -0.68 -4.81
CA ILE A 97 -9.01 -1.68 -3.91
C ILE A 97 -8.12 -2.66 -4.68
N ASN A 98 -8.61 -3.19 -5.80
CA ASN A 98 -7.85 -4.12 -6.64
C ASN A 98 -6.68 -3.45 -7.38
N SER A 99 -6.77 -2.14 -7.63
CA SER A 99 -5.75 -1.39 -8.38
C SER A 99 -4.75 -0.65 -7.50
N MET A 100 -4.92 -0.64 -6.17
CA MET A 100 -4.17 0.27 -5.29
C MET A 100 -2.65 0.04 -5.40
N PHE A 101 -2.18 -1.20 -5.33
CA PHE A 101 -0.77 -1.53 -5.51
C PHE A 101 -0.23 -1.01 -6.84
N ARG A 102 -1.01 -1.15 -7.93
CA ARG A 102 -0.64 -0.65 -9.26
C ARG A 102 -0.59 0.88 -9.30
N TYR A 103 -1.51 1.57 -8.64
CA TYR A 103 -1.48 3.04 -8.52
C TYR A 103 -0.22 3.53 -7.79
N TYR A 104 0.19 2.85 -6.73
CA TYR A 104 1.46 3.18 -6.07
C TYR A 104 2.68 2.80 -6.92
N ALA A 105 2.69 1.62 -7.55
CA ALA A 105 3.81 1.16 -8.38
C ALA A 105 4.08 2.06 -9.58
N LEU A 106 3.03 2.60 -10.22
CA LEU A 106 3.14 3.47 -11.39
C LEU A 106 3.28 4.96 -11.05
N SER A 107 3.16 5.33 -9.78
CA SER A 107 3.46 6.69 -9.34
C SER A 107 4.93 7.02 -9.60
N ARG A 108 5.20 8.28 -9.94
CA ARG A 108 6.58 8.75 -10.16
C ARG A 108 7.31 9.00 -8.85
N ILE A 109 6.55 9.37 -7.81
CA ILE A 109 7.02 9.55 -6.46
C ILE A 109 5.87 9.33 -5.48
N CYS A 110 6.16 8.63 -4.39
CA CYS A 110 5.25 8.48 -3.26
C CYS A 110 5.74 9.31 -2.08
N TYR A 111 4.85 10.11 -1.49
CA TYR A 111 5.10 10.86 -0.27
C TYR A 111 4.48 10.11 0.91
N GLY A 112 5.30 9.60 1.82
CA GLY A 112 4.84 9.02 3.09
C GLY A 112 4.74 10.07 4.17
N TYR A 113 3.54 10.58 4.45
CA TYR A 113 3.33 11.62 5.46
C TYR A 113 3.17 11.02 6.87
N LEU A 114 4.16 11.28 7.73
CA LEU A 114 4.24 10.82 9.11
C LEU A 114 3.82 11.94 10.07
N ARG A 115 2.51 12.04 10.33
CA ARG A 115 1.91 13.14 11.12
C ARG A 115 2.39 13.23 12.57
N ASP A 116 3.02 12.18 13.09
CA ASP A 116 3.47 12.02 14.47
C ASP A 116 5.00 12.01 14.60
N VAL A 117 5.72 12.26 13.51
CA VAL A 117 7.18 12.36 13.52
C VAL A 117 7.58 13.84 13.49
N PRO A 118 8.22 14.36 14.54
CA PRO A 118 8.62 15.76 14.59
C PRO A 118 9.72 16.07 13.58
N ASN A 119 9.89 17.36 13.30
CA ASN A 119 11.10 17.87 12.66
C ASN A 119 12.27 17.76 13.63
N SER A 120 12.96 16.62 13.62
CA SER A 120 14.36 16.58 14.01
C SER A 120 15.17 16.93 12.77
N SER A 121 16.27 17.67 12.94
CA SER A 121 17.25 17.90 11.88
C SER A 121 17.50 16.59 11.13
N CYS A 122 17.30 16.63 9.81
CA CYS A 122 17.35 15.47 8.93
C CYS A 122 18.59 14.58 9.17
N TYR A 123 18.39 13.27 8.93
CA TYR A 123 19.38 12.20 9.03
C TYR A 123 19.86 11.87 10.45
N ILE A 124 19.44 10.70 10.94
CA ILE A 124 20.07 9.89 12.01
C ILE A 124 19.82 10.32 13.47
N ASP A 125 19.29 11.51 13.78
CA ASP A 125 19.16 11.92 15.20
C ASP A 125 17.95 11.32 15.95
N ALA A 126 16.89 10.85 15.27
CA ALA A 126 15.69 10.30 15.93
C ALA A 126 15.06 9.08 15.22
N PRO A 127 15.81 7.98 15.01
CA PRO A 127 15.25 6.75 14.41
C PRO A 127 14.07 6.20 15.22
N GLU A 128 14.02 6.45 16.53
CA GLU A 128 12.95 5.96 17.39
C GLU A 128 11.58 6.55 17.03
N ALA A 129 11.47 7.87 16.82
CA ALA A 129 10.20 8.49 16.46
C ALA A 129 9.71 8.00 15.09
N PHE A 130 10.64 7.84 14.15
CA PHE A 130 10.34 7.32 12.81
C PHE A 130 9.75 5.90 12.86
N VAL A 131 10.45 4.95 13.49
CA VAL A 131 10.02 3.54 13.50
C VAL A 131 8.77 3.29 14.35
N ARG A 132 8.51 4.17 15.33
CA ARG A 132 7.31 4.11 16.18
C ARG A 132 6.11 4.88 15.60
N SER A 133 6.26 5.48 14.42
CA SER A 133 5.16 6.20 13.77
C SER A 133 3.95 5.29 13.56
N VAL A 134 2.75 5.82 13.82
CA VAL A 134 1.48 5.14 13.54
C VAL A 134 1.32 4.75 12.07
N TRP A 135 2.06 5.36 11.16
CA TRP A 135 2.07 4.99 9.74
C TRP A 135 2.55 3.55 9.52
N PHE A 136 3.55 3.08 10.26
CA PHE A 136 4.03 1.69 10.17
C PHE A 136 3.07 0.67 10.77
N MET A 137 2.05 1.13 11.51
CA MET A 137 1.04 0.30 12.16
C MET A 137 -0.24 0.14 11.31
N ARG A 138 -0.36 0.83 10.17
CA ARG A 138 -1.57 0.77 9.33
C ARG A 138 -1.43 -0.32 8.26
N GLY A 139 -2.40 -1.22 8.12
CA GLY A 139 -2.38 -2.32 7.14
C GLY A 139 -2.09 -1.87 5.71
N TRP A 140 -2.87 -0.90 5.23
CA TRP A 140 -2.76 -0.36 3.86
C TRP A 140 -1.36 0.17 3.53
N THR A 141 -0.64 0.79 4.46
CA THR A 141 0.68 1.39 4.19
C THR A 141 1.74 0.36 3.82
N LEU A 142 1.50 -0.95 4.02
CA LEU A 142 2.42 -1.99 3.57
C LEU A 142 2.61 -1.97 2.05
N GLN A 143 1.52 -2.02 1.29
CA GLN A 143 1.63 -1.97 -0.17
C GLN A 143 2.09 -0.59 -0.65
N GLU A 144 1.71 0.47 0.06
CA GLU A 144 2.14 1.85 -0.23
C GLU A 144 3.65 2.03 -0.01
N LEU A 145 4.24 1.26 0.92
CA LEU A 145 5.69 1.22 1.12
C LEU A 145 6.39 0.41 0.03
N ILE A 146 5.87 -0.78 -0.29
CA ILE A 146 6.55 -1.76 -1.15
C ILE A 146 6.45 -1.36 -2.62
N ALA A 147 5.27 -0.99 -3.10
CA ALA A 147 4.97 -0.82 -4.52
C ALA A 147 5.76 0.30 -5.23
N PRO A 148 5.88 1.54 -4.70
CA PRO A 148 6.44 2.66 -5.45
C PRO A 148 7.96 2.62 -5.51
N ARG A 149 8.55 2.87 -6.68
CA ARG A 149 10.03 2.89 -6.86
C ARG A 149 10.70 3.98 -6.04
N PHE A 150 10.15 5.19 -6.10
CA PHE A 150 10.68 6.35 -5.39
C PHE A 150 9.71 6.75 -4.28
N PHE A 151 10.21 6.79 -3.05
CA PHE A 151 9.40 7.08 -1.87
C PHE A 151 10.17 8.01 -0.94
N LEU A 152 9.56 9.12 -0.55
CA LEU A 152 10.10 10.08 0.41
C LEU A 152 9.23 10.12 1.67
N PHE A 153 9.86 10.00 2.83
CA PHE A 153 9.19 10.20 4.11
C PHE A 153 9.16 11.69 4.45
N LEU A 154 8.00 12.14 4.89
CA LEU A 154 7.74 13.50 5.32
C LEU A 154 7.38 13.52 6.80
N SER A 155 7.88 14.51 7.53
CA SER A 155 7.52 14.76 8.93
C SER A 155 6.13 15.37 9.08
N GLN A 156 5.70 15.56 10.34
CA GLN A 156 4.48 16.29 10.69
C GLN A 156 4.42 17.72 10.12
N SER A 157 5.58 18.31 9.79
CA SER A 157 5.69 19.67 9.24
C SER A 157 6.06 19.66 7.75
N TRP A 158 5.78 18.55 7.05
CA TRP A 158 6.02 18.40 5.60
C TRP A 158 7.47 18.58 5.18
N SER A 159 8.41 18.34 6.10
CA SER A 159 9.85 18.38 5.83
C SER A 159 10.32 16.99 5.42
N ILE A 160 11.21 16.92 4.43
CA ILE A 160 11.75 15.65 3.93
C ILE A 160 12.67 15.05 5.01
N LEU A 161 12.33 13.86 5.49
CA LEU A 161 13.12 13.10 6.47
C LEU A 161 14.22 12.29 5.78
N GLY A 162 13.92 11.76 4.58
CA GLY A 162 14.80 10.89 3.79
C GLY A 162 13.97 9.98 2.88
N SER A 163 14.65 9.21 2.02
CA SER A 163 14.00 8.27 1.12
C SER A 163 13.85 6.88 1.72
N LYS A 164 12.99 6.05 1.11
CA LYS A 164 12.90 4.61 1.43
C LYS A 164 14.24 3.89 1.31
N ALA A 165 15.09 4.29 0.36
CA ALA A 165 16.41 3.68 0.19
C ALA A 165 17.39 4.07 1.32
N ASP A 166 17.25 5.29 1.86
CA ASP A 166 18.08 5.79 2.97
C ASP A 166 17.71 5.11 4.30
N PHE A 167 16.43 4.80 4.50
CA PHE A 167 15.92 4.15 5.70
C PHE A 167 15.85 2.61 5.59
N ALA A 168 16.36 2.00 4.52
CA ALA A 168 16.13 0.59 4.23
C ALA A 168 16.57 -0.35 5.37
N GLU A 169 17.76 -0.13 5.94
CA GLU A 169 18.32 -0.91 7.05
C GLU A 169 17.56 -0.69 8.35
N VAL A 170 17.12 0.55 8.60
CA VAL A 170 16.34 0.90 9.79
C VAL A 170 14.98 0.21 9.73
N ILE A 171 14.35 0.21 8.55
CA ILE A 171 13.07 -0.46 8.31
C ILE A 171 13.24 -1.98 8.40
N GLU A 172 14.28 -2.55 7.80
CA GLU A 172 14.58 -3.98 7.88
C GLU A 172 14.80 -4.43 9.32
N ALA A 173 15.58 -3.68 10.11
CA ALA A 173 15.83 -4.00 11.51
C ALA A 173 14.56 -3.96 12.38
N TRP A 174 13.60 -3.09 12.06
CA TRP A 174 12.41 -2.86 12.89
C TRP A 174 11.19 -3.71 12.49
N ILE A 175 10.88 -3.77 11.20
CA ILE A 175 9.69 -4.48 10.68
C ILE A 175 10.01 -5.61 9.72
N TYR A 176 11.29 -5.96 9.56
CA TYR A 176 11.74 -7.17 8.84
C TYR A 176 11.35 -7.21 7.36
N ILE A 177 11.15 -6.04 6.75
CA ILE A 177 11.02 -5.92 5.29
C ILE A 177 12.44 -5.77 4.72
N PRO A 178 12.88 -6.66 3.82
CA PRO A 178 14.27 -6.70 3.38
C PRO A 178 14.76 -5.40 2.76
N ALA A 179 15.96 -4.95 3.12
CA ALA A 179 16.53 -3.73 2.57
C ALA A 179 16.75 -3.83 1.05
N THR A 180 17.03 -5.03 0.54
CA THR A 180 17.14 -5.29 -0.91
C THR A 180 15.82 -5.09 -1.64
N LEU A 181 14.68 -5.42 -1.02
CA LEU A 181 13.35 -5.13 -1.57
C LEU A 181 13.06 -3.63 -1.55
N LEU A 182 13.34 -2.95 -0.43
CA LEU A 182 13.10 -1.51 -0.28
C LEU A 182 13.90 -0.67 -1.28
N ARG A 183 15.05 -1.18 -1.74
CA ARG A 183 15.90 -0.61 -2.79
C ARG A 183 15.58 -1.07 -4.20
N PHE A 184 14.56 -1.92 -4.39
CA PHE A 184 14.24 -2.53 -5.69
C PHE A 184 15.39 -3.35 -6.30
N HIS A 185 16.27 -3.92 -5.48
CA HIS A 185 17.25 -4.92 -5.95
C HIS A 185 16.57 -6.27 -6.21
N ASN A 186 15.58 -6.63 -5.40
CA ASN A 186 14.73 -7.80 -5.60
C ASN A 186 13.26 -7.37 -5.75
N ALA A 187 12.52 -8.08 -6.59
CA ALA A 187 11.07 -7.96 -6.65
C ALA A 187 10.43 -8.65 -5.43
N HIS A 188 9.29 -8.13 -4.97
CA HIS A 188 8.54 -8.77 -3.87
C HIS A 188 8.13 -10.22 -4.17
N THR A 189 7.95 -10.55 -5.46
CA THR A 189 7.60 -11.89 -5.93
C THR A 189 8.73 -12.93 -5.79
N GLU A 190 9.97 -12.50 -5.54
CA GLU A 190 11.11 -13.38 -5.27
C GLU A 190 11.10 -13.93 -3.83
N PHE A 191 10.25 -13.39 -2.97
CA PHE A 191 10.08 -13.82 -1.59
C PHE A 191 8.90 -14.80 -1.47
N SER A 192 9.03 -15.76 -0.56
CA SER A 192 7.97 -16.74 -0.33
C SER A 192 6.66 -16.08 0.12
N ILE A 193 5.55 -16.79 -0.02
CA ILE A 193 4.26 -16.34 0.50
C ILE A 193 4.37 -16.08 2.00
N ALA A 194 5.01 -16.98 2.76
CA ALA A 194 5.20 -16.79 4.19
C ALA A 194 5.98 -15.51 4.53
N GLN A 195 7.06 -15.23 3.80
CA GLN A 195 7.85 -14.00 4.00
C GLN A 195 6.98 -12.77 3.70
N ARG A 196 6.29 -12.75 2.57
CA ARG A 196 5.39 -11.65 2.19
C ARG A 196 4.26 -11.42 3.20
N MET A 197 3.63 -12.49 3.68
CA MET A 197 2.60 -12.42 4.72
C MET A 197 3.17 -11.86 6.03
N SER A 198 4.39 -12.27 6.40
CA SER A 198 5.05 -11.81 7.63
C SER A 198 5.32 -10.30 7.67
N TRP A 199 5.40 -9.65 6.50
CA TRP A 199 5.59 -8.20 6.40
C TRP A 199 4.38 -7.42 6.87
N PHE A 200 3.19 -8.02 6.95
CA PHE A 200 2.05 -7.41 7.63
C PHE A 200 2.42 -7.06 9.08
N GLY A 201 3.03 -8.02 9.77
CA GLY A 201 3.71 -7.81 11.04
C GLY A 201 2.77 -7.30 12.14
N ARG A 202 3.05 -6.10 12.65
CA ARG A 202 2.26 -5.46 13.73
C ARG A 202 1.19 -4.52 13.18
N ARG A 203 0.92 -4.55 11.88
CA ARG A 203 -0.08 -3.68 11.29
C ARG A 203 -1.48 -4.08 11.72
N GLU A 204 -2.34 -3.09 11.77
CA GLU A 204 -3.74 -3.20 12.14
C GLU A 204 -4.60 -2.54 11.06
N THR A 205 -5.82 -3.03 10.93
CA THR A 205 -6.83 -2.47 10.03
C THR A 205 -8.08 -2.10 10.80
N THR A 206 -8.78 -1.06 10.35
CA THR A 206 -10.04 -0.63 10.98
C THR A 206 -11.17 -1.61 10.66
N ARG A 207 -11.18 -2.16 9.44
CA ARG A 207 -12.09 -3.23 9.02
C ARG A 207 -11.33 -4.54 8.99
N LEU A 208 -11.94 -5.61 9.49
CA LEU A 208 -11.29 -6.92 9.55
C LEU A 208 -10.94 -7.44 8.15
N GLU A 209 -11.78 -7.16 7.17
CA GLU A 209 -11.57 -7.60 5.79
C GLU A 209 -10.36 -6.94 5.13
N ASP A 210 -9.98 -5.74 5.59
CA ASP A 210 -8.84 -5.02 5.05
C ASP A 210 -7.51 -5.73 5.37
N GLU A 211 -7.46 -6.64 6.37
CA GLU A 211 -6.28 -7.51 6.57
C GLU A 211 -5.96 -8.32 5.31
N ALA A 212 -6.99 -8.67 4.53
CA ALA A 212 -6.85 -9.34 3.24
C ALA A 212 -6.69 -8.32 2.10
N TYR A 213 -7.58 -7.32 2.04
CA TYR A 213 -7.63 -6.41 0.88
C TYR A 213 -6.38 -5.56 0.70
N CYS A 214 -5.71 -5.19 1.80
CA CYS A 214 -4.45 -4.44 1.70
C CYS A 214 -3.28 -5.28 1.16
N LEU A 215 -3.44 -6.60 1.02
CA LEU A 215 -2.43 -7.53 0.54
C LEU A 215 -2.65 -7.97 -0.91
N LEU A 216 -3.79 -7.65 -1.53
CA LEU A 216 -4.16 -8.13 -2.86
C LEU A 216 -3.06 -7.94 -3.89
N GLY A 217 -2.59 -6.71 -4.05
CA GLY A 217 -1.55 -6.41 -5.04
C GLY A 217 -0.17 -6.95 -4.69
N LEU A 218 0.13 -7.22 -3.41
CA LEU A 218 1.38 -7.87 -3.00
C LEU A 218 1.45 -9.34 -3.47
N PHE A 219 0.28 -9.96 -3.67
CA PHE A 219 0.14 -11.32 -4.14
C PHE A 219 -0.37 -11.42 -5.58
N ASP A 220 -0.55 -10.29 -6.27
CA ASP A 220 -1.12 -10.20 -7.61
C ASP A 220 -2.49 -10.92 -7.69
N ILE A 221 -3.35 -10.64 -6.71
CA ILE A 221 -4.69 -11.21 -6.57
C ILE A 221 -5.73 -10.16 -6.92
N HIS A 222 -6.72 -10.56 -7.71
CA HIS A 222 -7.91 -9.76 -7.98
C HIS A 222 -9.13 -10.51 -7.46
N MET A 223 -9.87 -9.90 -6.53
CA MET A 223 -11.10 -10.48 -5.98
C MET A 223 -12.06 -9.37 -5.55
N SER A 224 -13.36 -9.66 -5.61
CA SER A 224 -14.40 -8.70 -5.19
C SER A 224 -14.32 -8.44 -3.67
N PRO A 225 -14.15 -7.18 -3.24
CA PRO A 225 -14.24 -6.82 -1.82
C PRO A 225 -15.69 -6.92 -1.33
N LEU A 226 -15.93 -7.77 -0.34
CA LEU A 226 -17.21 -7.96 0.35
C LEU A 226 -17.09 -7.51 1.81
N TYR A 227 -17.35 -6.23 2.08
CA TYR A 227 -17.39 -5.75 3.46
C TYR A 227 -18.60 -6.33 4.20
N GLY A 228 -18.36 -6.90 5.39
CA GLY A 228 -19.33 -7.67 6.18
C GLY A 228 -19.02 -9.16 6.24
N GLU A 229 -18.04 -9.67 5.49
CA GLU A 229 -17.65 -11.09 5.54
C GLU A 229 -16.66 -11.42 6.67
N GLY A 230 -16.11 -10.41 7.35
CA GLY A 230 -15.17 -10.56 8.46
C GLY A 230 -13.90 -11.32 8.07
N MET A 231 -13.48 -12.26 8.91
CA MET A 231 -12.23 -13.03 8.72
C MET A 231 -12.24 -13.93 7.46
N ASN A 232 -13.41 -14.15 6.85
CA ASN A 232 -13.51 -14.91 5.59
C ASN A 232 -12.78 -14.23 4.43
N ALA A 233 -12.59 -12.91 4.47
CA ALA A 233 -11.83 -12.20 3.45
C ALA A 233 -10.39 -12.72 3.35
N PHE A 234 -9.74 -12.97 4.49
CA PHE A 234 -8.37 -13.50 4.51
C PHE A 234 -8.30 -14.98 4.13
N ARG A 235 -9.35 -15.76 4.43
CA ARG A 235 -9.48 -17.13 3.92
C ARG A 235 -9.54 -17.13 2.39
N ARG A 236 -10.41 -16.31 1.80
CA ARG A 236 -10.55 -16.17 0.34
C ARG A 236 -9.25 -15.71 -0.31
N LEU A 237 -8.53 -14.77 0.30
CA LEU A 237 -7.20 -14.37 -0.19
C LEU A 237 -6.27 -15.58 -0.32
N GLN A 238 -6.19 -16.42 0.72
CA GLN A 238 -5.34 -17.61 0.69
C GLN A 238 -5.82 -18.62 -0.37
N GLU A 239 -7.14 -18.80 -0.54
CA GLU A 239 -7.71 -19.64 -1.60
C GLU A 239 -7.35 -19.13 -3.00
N GLU A 240 -7.42 -17.82 -3.25
CA GLU A 240 -7.00 -17.24 -4.53
C GLU A 240 -5.49 -17.41 -4.75
N ILE A 241 -4.67 -17.25 -3.70
CA ILE A 241 -3.23 -17.50 -3.77
C ILE A 241 -2.94 -18.97 -4.14
N MET A 242 -3.67 -19.92 -3.57
CA MET A 242 -3.53 -21.36 -3.87
C MET A 242 -3.82 -21.69 -5.33
N LYS A 243 -4.76 -20.99 -5.97
CA LYS A 243 -5.09 -21.22 -7.39
C LYS A 243 -3.95 -20.88 -8.33
N GLN A 244 -3.03 -19.99 -7.94
CA GLN A 244 -1.97 -19.47 -8.80
C GLN A 244 -0.54 -19.66 -8.27
N SER A 245 -0.35 -20.38 -7.16
CA SER A 245 0.96 -20.60 -6.56
C SER A 245 1.10 -22.01 -6.00
N THR A 246 2.28 -22.61 -6.22
CA THR A 246 2.70 -23.89 -5.63
C THR A 246 3.59 -23.71 -4.40
N ASP A 247 3.76 -22.48 -3.93
CA ASP A 247 4.58 -22.17 -2.77
C ASP A 247 3.90 -22.67 -1.48
N THR A 248 4.38 -23.81 -0.98
CA THR A 248 3.85 -24.49 0.20
C THR A 248 4.08 -23.72 1.50
N THR A 249 4.87 -22.64 1.49
CA THR A 249 5.07 -21.81 2.68
C THR A 249 3.80 -21.09 3.12
N LEU A 250 2.77 -21.02 2.27
CA LEU A 250 1.42 -20.61 2.64
C LEU A 250 0.88 -21.38 3.87
N PHE A 251 1.26 -22.65 4.03
CA PHE A 251 0.85 -23.49 5.16
C PHE A 251 1.89 -23.53 6.30
N GLY A 252 2.95 -22.73 6.20
CA GLY A 252 4.09 -22.76 7.12
C GLY A 252 3.89 -22.00 8.43
N TRP A 253 2.68 -21.56 8.76
CA TRP A 253 2.41 -20.82 9.99
C TRP A 253 2.25 -21.80 11.18
N PRO A 254 2.68 -21.43 12.40
CA PRO A 254 2.51 -22.29 13.55
C PRO A 254 1.02 -22.31 13.88
N GLY A 255 0.35 -23.45 13.69
CA GLY A 255 -1.00 -23.68 14.21
C GLY A 255 -1.09 -23.24 15.68
N SER A 256 -2.29 -22.86 16.14
CA SER A 256 -2.59 -22.33 17.48
C SER A 256 -2.15 -23.25 18.64
N GLY A 257 -0.84 -23.36 18.84
CA GLY A 257 -0.20 -24.24 19.81
C GLY A 257 0.18 -23.49 21.07
N SER A 258 -0.73 -22.72 21.69
CA SER A 258 -0.57 -22.25 23.08
C SER A 258 -1.79 -21.47 23.61
N SER A 259 -2.95 -22.12 23.76
CA SER A 259 -3.92 -21.73 24.79
C SER A 259 -4.80 -22.93 25.14
N PHE A 260 -4.59 -23.47 26.34
CA PHE A 260 -5.25 -24.65 26.89
C PHE A 260 -6.77 -24.48 27.17
N TRP A 261 -7.47 -23.52 26.54
CA TRP A 261 -8.85 -23.17 26.90
C TRP A 261 -9.83 -22.86 25.76
N HIS A 262 -9.57 -23.25 24.51
CA HIS A 262 -10.61 -23.27 23.46
C HIS A 262 -10.52 -24.54 22.60
N LEU A 263 -11.17 -25.60 23.08
CA LEU A 263 -11.52 -26.78 22.30
C LEU A 263 -12.62 -26.40 21.30
N GLU A 264 -12.22 -25.92 20.10
CA GLU A 264 -13.02 -25.98 18.86
C GLU A 264 -12.24 -25.50 17.60
N GLU A 265 -11.10 -24.81 17.74
CA GLU A 265 -10.22 -24.43 16.60
C GLU A 265 -9.14 -25.48 16.30
N GLU A 266 -9.48 -26.76 16.37
CA GLU A 266 -8.58 -27.84 15.96
C GLU A 266 -8.52 -27.93 14.42
N SER A 267 -7.35 -27.65 13.85
CA SER A 267 -6.90 -28.05 12.48
C SER A 267 -7.43 -27.28 11.24
N CYS A 268 -7.43 -25.95 11.25
CA CYS A 268 -7.58 -25.22 9.98
C CYS A 268 -6.27 -25.26 9.16
N LEU A 269 -6.34 -25.70 7.90
CA LEU A 269 -5.22 -25.66 6.94
C LEU A 269 -4.74 -24.21 6.68
N LEU A 270 -5.69 -23.26 6.65
CA LEU A 270 -5.45 -21.86 6.33
C LEU A 270 -5.29 -21.00 7.58
N ALA A 271 -4.38 -20.02 7.51
CA ALA A 271 -4.10 -19.11 8.60
C ALA A 271 -5.31 -18.21 8.91
N PRO A 272 -5.55 -17.85 10.18
CA PRO A 272 -6.64 -16.96 10.55
C PRO A 272 -6.38 -15.49 10.21
N SER A 273 -5.12 -15.07 10.11
CA SER A 273 -4.69 -13.68 9.85
C SER A 273 -3.24 -13.65 9.31
N PRO A 274 -2.83 -12.62 8.55
CA PRO A 274 -1.43 -12.46 8.12
C PRO A 274 -0.42 -12.47 9.29
N SER A 275 -0.85 -12.01 10.47
CA SER A 275 -0.03 -11.96 11.69
C SER A 275 0.43 -13.35 12.17
N ALA A 276 -0.25 -14.42 11.77
CA ALA A 276 0.16 -15.80 12.03
C ALA A 276 1.54 -16.14 11.42
N PHE A 277 1.96 -15.40 10.39
CA PHE A 277 3.26 -15.58 9.73
C PHE A 277 4.40 -14.80 10.39
N SER A 278 4.17 -14.15 11.55
CA SER A 278 5.19 -13.35 12.25
C SER A 278 6.49 -14.12 12.58
N ILE A 279 6.46 -15.45 12.69
CA ILE A 279 7.66 -16.27 12.88
C ILE A 279 8.69 -16.13 11.75
N PHE A 280 8.25 -15.76 10.54
CA PHE A 280 9.09 -15.57 9.36
C PHE A 280 9.78 -14.20 9.29
N GLN A 281 9.51 -13.33 10.26
CA GLN A 281 10.25 -12.07 10.44
C GLN A 281 11.69 -12.32 10.91
N SER A 282 11.93 -13.42 11.63
CA SER A 282 13.28 -13.75 12.09
C SER A 282 14.10 -14.40 10.96
N HIS A 283 15.31 -13.89 10.73
CA HIS A 283 16.28 -14.33 9.70
C HIS A 283 16.70 -15.82 9.78
N ARG A 284 16.13 -16.60 10.71
CA ARG A 284 16.57 -17.97 11.04
C ARG A 284 15.77 -19.08 10.37
N ARG A 285 14.76 -18.76 9.55
CA ARG A 285 13.99 -19.78 8.81
C ARG A 285 13.86 -19.40 7.33
N TYR A 286 14.92 -19.66 6.57
CA TYR A 286 14.81 -19.73 5.12
C TYR A 286 13.95 -20.95 4.77
N LEU A 287 12.69 -20.72 4.41
CA LEU A 287 11.93 -21.73 3.70
C LEU A 287 12.30 -21.65 2.21
N TYR A 288 12.60 -22.80 1.63
CA TYR A 288 12.86 -22.94 0.21
C TYR A 288 11.75 -22.26 -0.60
N VAL A 289 12.11 -21.31 -1.47
CA VAL A 289 11.21 -20.71 -2.46
C VAL A 289 11.33 -21.55 -3.73
N PRO A 290 10.29 -22.30 -4.13
CA PRO A 290 10.32 -22.95 -5.44
C PRO A 290 10.42 -21.88 -6.52
N GLN A 291 11.34 -22.03 -7.48
CA GLN A 291 11.41 -21.13 -8.63
C GLN A 291 10.05 -21.15 -9.35
N ARG A 292 9.48 -19.98 -9.62
CA ARG A 292 8.31 -19.83 -10.48
C ARG A 292 8.68 -20.37 -11.86
N ILE A 293 8.12 -21.52 -12.24
CA ILE A 293 8.18 -21.99 -13.62
C ILE A 293 7.22 -21.09 -14.40
N TYR A 294 7.76 -20.06 -15.04
CA TYR A 294 7.03 -19.36 -16.09
C TYR A 294 6.86 -20.37 -17.22
N TRP A 295 5.62 -20.81 -17.46
CA TRP A 295 5.25 -21.38 -18.75
C TRP A 295 5.35 -20.26 -19.78
N LEU A 296 6.57 -20.01 -20.26
CA LEU A 296 6.76 -19.33 -21.53
C LEU A 296 6.11 -20.22 -22.57
N ASP A 297 4.94 -19.82 -23.04
CA ASP A 297 4.40 -20.27 -24.32
C ASP A 297 5.46 -19.97 -25.37
N ARG A 298 6.33 -20.96 -25.63
CA ARG A 298 7.12 -21.01 -26.85
C ARG A 298 6.12 -21.27 -27.96
N VAL A 299 5.52 -20.21 -28.48
CA VAL A 299 5.08 -20.18 -29.86
C VAL A 299 6.35 -20.39 -30.69
N THR A 300 6.59 -21.64 -31.05
CA THR A 300 7.57 -22.00 -32.05
C THR A 300 7.13 -21.35 -33.35
N ASP A 301 7.85 -20.32 -33.78
CA ASP A 301 7.89 -19.90 -35.17
C ASP A 301 8.38 -21.09 -36.00
N ASN A 302 7.42 -21.83 -36.57
CA ASN A 302 7.71 -22.78 -37.63
C ASN A 302 8.06 -21.97 -38.88
N VAL A 303 9.36 -21.77 -39.06
CA VAL A 303 9.97 -21.55 -40.36
C VAL A 303 9.79 -22.82 -41.18
N SER A 304 9.03 -22.73 -42.27
CA SER A 304 9.03 -23.70 -43.36
C SER A 304 9.15 -22.95 -44.68
N CYS A 305 10.10 -23.41 -45.49
CA CYS A 305 10.48 -22.91 -46.82
C CYS A 305 9.33 -22.83 -47.83
#